data_AF-A0A6C0G9G7-F1
#
_entry.id   AF-A0A6C0G9G7-F1
#
_cell.length_a   1.000
_cell.length_b   1.000
_cell.length_c   1.000
_cell.angle_alpha   90.00
_cell.angle_beta   90.00
_cell.angle_gamma   90.00
#
_symmetry.space_group_name_H-M   'P 1'
#
loop_
_entity.id
_entity.type
_entity.pdbx_description
1 polymer ?
#
loop_
_entity_poly.entity_id
_entity_poly.type
_entity_poly.pdbx_seq_one_letter_code
_entity_poly.pdbx_strand_id
1 'polypeptide(L)'
;FHGMGRGVRFSRILSPRTFPIKNPCIHYARYGNHCVIACEGTNSSAGKWIHYIMRLWQYNYHSWFRPRRICLKKSSGHCSYFLGYISGFRSKMFEIGVEMIDDLPITRLILVGFCSRIPTLSLIQSLAREGFCDGSGRPISRSAWTTSTDDDTLNRFDHAWRNLYLYYSGSFNRGGLYKIRYILRFSCAKTLARK
;
A
#
# COMPACT_ATOMS: atom_id res chain seq x y z
N PHE A 1 33.76 -39.13 18.96
CA PHE A 1 34.71 -39.47 17.88
C PHE A 1 33.95 -40.01 16.68
N HIS A 2 34.12 -39.35 15.52
CA HIS A 2 33.96 -39.78 14.11
C HIS A 2 33.05 -40.97 13.77
N GLY A 3 32.09 -40.93 12.83
CA GLY A 3 31.80 -40.00 11.75
C GLY A 3 31.43 -40.79 10.49
N MET A 4 30.34 -40.46 9.80
CA MET A 4 30.22 -40.52 8.33
C MET A 4 28.82 -40.05 7.90
N GLY A 5 28.77 -38.84 7.34
CA GLY A 5 27.58 -38.27 6.74
C GLY A 5 27.16 -39.03 5.50
N ARG A 6 25.90 -39.46 5.46
CA ARG A 6 25.25 -39.84 4.20
C ARG A 6 24.88 -38.56 3.47
N GLY A 7 25.81 -38.09 2.65
CA GLY A 7 25.53 -37.07 1.65
C GLY A 7 24.49 -37.61 0.67
N VAL A 8 23.27 -37.06 0.74
CA VAL A 8 22.34 -37.19 -0.38
C VAL A 8 22.80 -36.21 -1.45
N ARG A 9 23.64 -36.70 -2.36
CA ARG A 9 23.91 -36.05 -3.64
C ARG A 9 22.61 -36.02 -4.43
N PHE A 10 21.95 -34.87 -4.48
CA PHE A 10 20.97 -34.60 -5.54
C PHE A 10 21.72 -34.33 -6.85
N SER A 11 22.28 -35.38 -7.46
CA SER A 11 22.94 -35.29 -8.75
C SER A 11 21.93 -35.37 -9.89
N ARG A 12 21.54 -34.19 -10.42
CA ARG A 12 20.87 -33.92 -11.72
C ARG A 12 19.47 -34.56 -11.85
N ILE A 13 18.47 -34.00 -12.52
CA ILE A 13 18.44 -33.33 -13.81
C ILE A 13 17.23 -32.36 -13.78
N LEU A 14 17.45 -31.10 -13.41
CA LEU A 14 16.63 -30.04 -14.00
C LEU A 14 17.30 -29.76 -15.33
N SER A 15 16.67 -30.12 -16.45
CA SER A 15 17.17 -29.78 -17.78
C SER A 15 17.60 -28.30 -17.79
N PRO A 16 18.73 -27.95 -18.44
CA PRO A 16 19.19 -26.56 -18.55
C PRO A 16 18.31 -25.83 -19.57
N ARG A 17 17.00 -25.74 -19.30
CA ARG A 17 16.10 -24.80 -19.95
C ARG A 17 16.28 -23.50 -19.21
N THR A 18 17.28 -22.74 -19.67
CA THR A 18 17.38 -21.28 -19.56
C THR A 18 16.66 -20.70 -18.35
N PHE A 19 17.41 -20.51 -17.24
CA PHE A 19 16.95 -19.66 -16.16
C PHE A 19 16.28 -18.41 -16.75
N PRO A 20 14.99 -18.16 -16.46
CA PRO A 20 14.28 -17.06 -17.09
C PRO A 20 14.79 -15.81 -16.39
N ILE A 21 15.61 -15.04 -17.10
CA ILE A 21 16.24 -13.79 -16.65
C ILE A 21 17.50 -14.05 -15.81
N LYS A 22 18.63 -13.55 -16.32
CA LYS A 22 19.86 -13.33 -15.54
C LYS A 22 19.51 -12.26 -14.49
N ASN A 23 19.54 -12.61 -13.21
CA ASN A 23 19.25 -11.73 -12.06
C ASN A 23 17.82 -11.14 -12.02
N PRO A 24 16.79 -11.94 -11.66
CA PRO A 24 15.45 -11.42 -11.43
C PRO A 24 15.40 -10.58 -10.15
N CYS A 25 15.13 -9.28 -10.25
CA CYS A 25 14.82 -8.43 -9.10
C CYS A 25 13.38 -8.73 -8.65
N ILE A 26 13.23 -9.60 -7.65
CA ILE A 26 11.93 -9.94 -7.03
C ILE A 26 11.87 -9.31 -5.65
N HIS A 27 10.90 -8.42 -5.46
CA HIS A 27 10.58 -7.83 -4.17
C HIS A 27 9.31 -8.48 -3.63
N TYR A 28 9.37 -8.90 -2.37
CA TYR A 28 8.26 -9.55 -1.67
C TYR A 28 7.92 -8.76 -0.41
N ALA A 29 6.63 -8.50 -0.22
CA ALA A 29 6.10 -7.95 1.01
C ALA A 29 4.86 -8.73 1.45
N ARG A 30 4.76 -9.05 2.74
CA ARG A 30 3.60 -9.73 3.34
C ARG A 30 3.18 -9.06 4.63
N TYR A 31 1.88 -8.92 4.79
CA TYR A 31 1.26 -8.49 6.03
C TYR A 31 -0.02 -9.30 6.24
N GLY A 32 -0.01 -10.14 7.29
CA GLY A 32 -1.05 -11.13 7.55
C GLY A 32 -1.28 -12.04 6.34
N ASN A 33 -2.50 -11.99 5.79
CA ASN A 33 -2.94 -12.78 4.63
C ASN A 33 -2.79 -12.03 3.29
N HIS A 34 -2.27 -10.81 3.30
CA HIS A 34 -2.03 -10.01 2.11
C HIS A 34 -0.56 -10.07 1.72
N CYS A 35 -0.28 -10.38 0.46
CA CYS A 35 1.07 -10.35 -0.09
C CYS A 35 1.10 -9.56 -1.40
N VAL A 36 2.22 -8.88 -1.64
CA VAL A 36 2.55 -8.22 -2.89
C VAL A 36 3.90 -8.72 -3.34
N ILE A 37 3.96 -9.09 -4.61
CA ILE A 37 5.18 -9.51 -5.28
C ILE A 37 5.38 -8.54 -6.43
N ALA A 38 6.51 -7.84 -6.42
CA ALA A 38 6.93 -7.01 -7.54
C ALA A 38 8.11 -7.70 -8.20
N CYS A 39 8.00 -7.97 -9.50
CA CYS A 39 9.08 -8.55 -10.29
C CYS A 39 9.42 -7.58 -11.41
N GLU A 40 10.70 -7.25 -11.55
CA GLU A 40 11.19 -6.49 -12.70
C GLU A 40 11.28 -7.42 -13.93
N GLY A 41 10.63 -7.04 -15.04
CA GLY A 41 10.67 -7.82 -16.28
C GLY A 41 9.45 -7.62 -17.19
N THR A 42 9.43 -8.36 -18.29
CA THR A 42 8.32 -8.36 -19.25
C THR A 42 7.14 -9.19 -18.72
N ASN A 43 5.92 -8.93 -19.20
CA ASN A 43 4.73 -9.67 -18.74
C ASN A 43 4.89 -11.21 -18.87
N SER A 44 5.60 -11.66 -19.91
CA SER A 44 5.86 -13.09 -20.15
C SER A 44 6.79 -13.71 -19.11
N SER A 45 7.72 -12.94 -18.52
CA SER A 45 8.54 -13.42 -17.41
C SER A 45 7.80 -13.41 -16.08
N ALA A 46 6.96 -12.40 -15.82
CA ALA A 46 6.12 -12.34 -14.63
C ALA A 46 5.17 -13.55 -14.54
N GLY A 47 4.57 -13.97 -15.67
CA GLY A 47 3.74 -15.17 -15.74
C GLY A 47 4.52 -16.45 -15.40
N LYS A 48 5.76 -16.57 -15.90
CA LYS A 48 6.66 -17.69 -15.56
C LYS A 48 6.97 -17.70 -14.06
N TRP A 49 7.27 -16.55 -13.45
CA TRP A 49 7.54 -16.43 -12.02
C TRP A 49 6.35 -16.84 -11.15
N ILE A 50 5.16 -16.38 -11.50
CA ILE A 50 3.93 -16.77 -10.78
C ILE A 50 3.73 -18.29 -10.86
N HIS A 51 3.95 -18.89 -12.03
CA HIS A 51 3.88 -20.34 -12.20
C HIS A 51 4.89 -21.07 -11.31
N TYR A 52 6.14 -20.59 -11.23
CA TYR A 52 7.14 -21.17 -10.34
C TYR A 52 6.75 -21.05 -8.87
N ILE A 53 6.27 -19.90 -8.43
CA ILE A 53 5.83 -19.66 -7.04
C ILE A 53 4.65 -20.57 -6.70
N MET A 54 3.67 -20.70 -7.60
CA MET A 54 2.53 -21.60 -7.40
C MET A 54 2.98 -23.06 -7.29
N ARG A 55 3.91 -23.50 -8.13
CA ARG A 55 4.46 -24.87 -8.09
C ARG A 55 5.24 -25.12 -6.79
N LEU A 56 6.06 -24.15 -6.37
CA LEU A 56 6.80 -24.22 -5.11
C LEU A 56 5.83 -24.32 -3.92
N TRP A 57 4.76 -23.52 -3.93
CA TRP A 57 3.75 -23.54 -2.87
C TRP A 57 3.01 -24.88 -2.81
N GLN A 58 2.58 -25.39 -3.97
CA GLN A 58 1.90 -26.67 -4.06
C GLN A 58 2.77 -27.83 -3.59
N TYR A 59 4.07 -27.78 -3.89
CA TYR A 59 5.04 -28.77 -3.44
C TYR A 59 5.24 -28.75 -1.91
N ASN A 60 5.35 -27.55 -1.31
CA ASN A 60 5.66 -27.43 0.12
C ASN A 60 4.43 -27.59 1.02
N TYR A 61 3.26 -27.14 0.58
CA TYR A 61 2.07 -27.07 1.44
C TYR A 61 0.95 -28.01 1.01
N HIS A 62 1.17 -28.82 -0.03
CA HIS A 62 0.20 -29.78 -0.60
C HIS A 62 -1.21 -29.21 -0.81
N SER A 63 -1.32 -27.88 -0.93
CA SER A 63 -2.57 -27.14 -0.98
C SER A 63 -2.58 -26.22 -2.18
N TRP A 64 -3.72 -26.20 -2.86
CA TRP A 64 -3.89 -25.42 -4.08
C TRP A 64 -4.28 -23.98 -3.73
N PHE A 65 -3.46 -23.01 -4.16
CA PHE A 65 -3.80 -21.59 -4.05
C PHE A 65 -4.92 -21.27 -5.04
N ARG A 66 -6.09 -20.82 -4.57
CA ARG A 66 -7.20 -20.41 -5.47
C ARG A 66 -6.76 -19.14 -6.23
N PRO A 67 -6.47 -19.19 -7.54
CA PRO A 67 -5.80 -18.10 -8.25
C PRO A 67 -6.68 -16.86 -8.45
N ARG A 68 -8.00 -16.95 -8.17
CA ARG A 68 -8.96 -15.84 -8.27
C ARG A 68 -8.56 -14.57 -7.51
N ARG A 69 -7.64 -14.65 -6.53
CA ARG A 69 -7.17 -13.49 -5.74
C ARG A 69 -5.88 -12.84 -6.28
N ILE A 70 -5.24 -13.43 -7.29
CA ILE A 70 -3.96 -12.92 -7.82
C ILE A 70 -4.28 -11.84 -8.87
N CYS A 71 -4.20 -10.57 -8.48
CA CYS A 71 -4.36 -9.44 -9.39
C CYS A 71 -3.01 -9.08 -10.01
N LEU A 72 -2.84 -9.39 -11.30
CA LEU A 72 -1.62 -9.08 -12.04
C LEU A 72 -1.79 -7.70 -12.68
N LYS A 73 -1.23 -6.66 -12.04
CA LYS A 73 -1.25 -5.29 -12.57
C LYS A 73 0.09 -4.98 -13.24
N LYS A 74 0.04 -4.55 -14.50
CA LYS A 74 1.22 -4.01 -15.18
C LYS A 74 1.61 -2.70 -14.50
N SER A 75 2.86 -2.59 -14.01
CA SER A 75 3.35 -1.39 -13.33
C SER A 75 3.72 -0.27 -14.31
N SER A 76 2.79 0.12 -15.19
CA SER A 76 2.94 1.31 -16.03
C SER A 76 2.23 2.48 -15.35
N GLY A 77 2.86 3.11 -14.35
CA GLY A 77 2.37 4.35 -13.74
C GLY A 77 1.08 4.24 -12.90
N HIS A 78 0.56 3.03 -12.67
CA HIS A 78 -0.69 2.83 -11.95
C HIS A 78 -0.47 2.46 -10.48
N CYS A 79 -1.06 3.23 -9.57
CA CYS A 79 -1.12 2.90 -8.15
C CYS A 79 -2.27 1.91 -7.88
N SER A 80 -2.09 1.06 -6.88
CA SER A 80 -3.05 0.03 -6.48
C SER A 80 -3.31 0.07 -4.98
N TYR A 81 -4.49 -0.39 -4.56
CA TYR A 81 -4.82 -0.45 -3.14
C TYR A 81 -4.10 -1.62 -2.48
N PHE A 82 -3.27 -1.36 -1.47
CA PHE A 82 -2.60 -2.35 -0.65
C PHE A 82 -2.46 -1.85 0.78
N LEU A 83 -2.83 -2.67 1.77
CA LEU A 83 -2.74 -2.35 3.20
C LEU A 83 -3.30 -0.98 3.57
N GLY A 84 -4.50 -0.62 3.09
CA GLY A 84 -5.09 0.68 3.42
C GLY A 84 -4.39 1.88 2.78
N TYR A 85 -3.39 1.67 1.90
CA TYR A 85 -2.74 2.68 1.09
C TYR A 85 -3.05 2.52 -0.39
N ILE A 86 -3.00 3.63 -1.13
CA ILE A 86 -2.82 3.61 -2.57
C ILE A 86 -1.31 3.58 -2.80
N SER A 87 -0.81 2.38 -3.09
CA SER A 87 0.61 2.03 -3.23
C SER A 87 0.96 1.71 -4.69
N GLY A 88 2.09 2.20 -5.19
CA GLY A 88 2.60 1.79 -6.50
C GLY A 88 3.73 2.67 -7.00
N PHE A 89 3.97 2.63 -8.31
CA PHE A 89 4.97 3.45 -8.97
C PHE A 89 4.28 4.49 -9.85
N ARG A 90 4.68 5.75 -9.71
CA ARG A 90 4.24 6.83 -10.58
C ARG A 90 5.46 7.55 -11.12
N SER A 91 5.59 7.54 -12.44
CA SER A 91 6.52 8.42 -13.15
C SER A 91 5.96 9.83 -13.07
N LYS A 92 6.66 10.74 -12.40
CA LYS A 92 6.35 12.17 -12.43
C LYS A 92 7.45 12.84 -13.25
N MET A 93 7.03 13.49 -14.34
CA MET A 93 7.90 14.28 -15.18
C MET A 93 8.05 15.66 -14.55
N PHE A 94 9.27 16.09 -14.31
CA PHE A 94 9.61 17.43 -13.88
C PHE A 94 10.33 18.13 -15.03
N GLU A 95 9.87 19.32 -15.39
CA GLU A 95 10.61 20.24 -16.23
C GLU A 95 11.41 21.13 -15.29
N ILE A 96 12.73 20.98 -15.30
CA ILE A 96 13.63 21.83 -14.53
C ILE A 96 14.31 22.72 -15.57
N GLY A 97 13.89 23.98 -15.63
CA GLY A 97 14.61 25.02 -16.36
C GLY A 97 15.77 25.47 -15.49
N VAL A 98 16.99 25.34 -15.98
CA VAL A 98 18.15 26.00 -15.38
C VAL A 98 18.23 27.37 -16.06
N GLU A 99 18.00 28.44 -15.30
CA GLU A 99 18.26 29.81 -15.77
C GLU A 99 19.78 30.01 -15.78
N MET A 100 20.41 29.79 -16.94
CA MET A 100 21.74 30.33 -17.22
C MET A 100 21.62 31.36 -18.33
N ILE A 101 22.56 32.31 -18.33
CA ILE A 101 22.58 33.55 -19.13
C ILE A 101 22.56 33.30 -20.65
N ASP A 102 22.79 32.07 -21.11
CA ASP A 102 22.73 31.69 -22.53
C ASP A 102 21.74 30.54 -22.76
N ASP A 103 20.85 30.73 -23.73
CA ASP A 103 19.75 29.85 -24.13
C ASP A 103 20.15 28.37 -24.30
N LEU A 104 19.93 27.55 -23.26
CA LEU A 104 20.05 26.08 -23.32
C LEU A 104 18.70 25.40 -23.08
N PRO A 105 18.48 24.20 -23.67
CA PRO A 105 17.16 23.61 -23.82
C PRO A 105 16.57 23.13 -22.49
N ILE A 106 15.25 23.29 -22.35
CA ILE A 106 14.43 22.77 -21.24
C ILE A 106 14.74 21.27 -21.04
N THR A 107 15.42 20.93 -19.96
CA THR A 107 15.77 19.54 -19.65
C THR A 107 14.62 18.88 -18.88
N ARG A 108 14.07 17.82 -19.46
CA ARG A 108 12.94 17.05 -18.91
C ARG A 108 13.47 15.88 -18.07
N LEU A 109 13.30 15.95 -16.75
CA LEU A 109 13.67 14.87 -15.82
C LEU A 109 12.44 14.00 -15.51
N ILE A 110 12.51 12.72 -15.86
CA ILE A 110 11.48 11.74 -15.49
C ILE A 110 11.90 11.08 -14.18
N LEU A 111 11.31 11.51 -13.06
CA LEU A 111 11.50 10.86 -11.77
C LEU A 111 10.46 9.76 -11.59
N VAL A 112 10.89 8.51 -11.51
CA VAL A 112 10.01 7.39 -11.13
C VAL A 112 9.95 7.33 -9.61
N GLY A 113 8.86 7.84 -9.04
CA GLY A 113 8.65 7.87 -7.58
C GLY A 113 7.73 6.75 -7.10
N PHE A 114 8.00 6.23 -5.91
CA PHE A 114 7.04 5.39 -5.19
C PHE A 114 5.87 6.26 -4.70
N CYS A 115 4.65 5.86 -5.03
CA CYS A 115 3.45 6.50 -4.53
C CYS A 115 2.96 5.75 -3.29
N SER A 116 3.03 6.40 -2.13
CA SER A 116 2.29 6.05 -0.93
C SER A 116 1.28 7.16 -0.64
N ARG A 117 0.06 7.01 -1.17
CA ARG A 117 -1.02 7.99 -1.02
C ARG A 117 -2.14 7.43 -0.16
N ILE A 118 -2.70 8.31 0.65
CA ILE A 118 -3.86 7.99 1.48
C ILE A 118 -5.11 7.86 0.58
N PRO A 119 -5.91 6.80 0.74
CA PRO A 119 -7.18 6.68 0.06
C PRO A 119 -8.24 7.55 0.72
N THR A 120 -8.15 8.87 0.53
CA THR A 120 -9.00 9.86 1.21
C THR A 120 -10.49 9.57 1.00
N LEU A 121 -10.91 9.17 -0.21
CA LEU A 121 -12.31 8.87 -0.49
C LEU A 121 -12.80 7.65 0.30
N SER A 122 -12.04 6.55 0.27
CA SER A 122 -12.39 5.33 1.01
C SER A 122 -12.42 5.59 2.52
N LEU A 123 -11.49 6.40 3.04
CA LEU A 123 -11.48 6.77 4.46
C LEU A 123 -12.67 7.65 4.85
N ILE A 124 -13.07 8.61 4.00
CA ILE A 124 -14.29 9.40 4.25
C ILE A 124 -15.52 8.50 4.28
N GLN A 125 -15.61 7.52 3.36
CA GLN A 125 -16.72 6.56 3.36
C GLN A 125 -16.72 5.69 4.64
N SER A 126 -15.56 5.24 5.11
CA SER A 126 -15.45 4.53 6.39
C SER A 126 -15.89 5.41 7.57
N LEU A 127 -15.43 6.66 7.63
CA LEU A 127 -15.83 7.62 8.67
C LEU A 127 -17.33 7.92 8.64
N ALA A 128 -17.93 7.95 7.45
CA ALA A 128 -19.36 8.16 7.28
C ALA A 128 -20.18 6.98 7.83
N ARG A 129 -19.72 5.75 7.60
CA ARG A 129 -20.36 4.53 8.16
C ARG A 129 -20.29 4.50 9.69
N GLU A 130 -19.19 4.98 10.26
CA GLU A 130 -19.03 5.10 11.72
C GLU A 130 -19.78 6.32 12.31
N GLY A 131 -20.37 7.18 11.48
CA GLY A 131 -21.17 8.32 11.91
C GLY A 131 -20.38 9.60 12.24
N PHE A 132 -19.12 9.70 11.82
CA PHE A 132 -18.32 10.93 12.00
C PHE A 132 -18.64 12.01 10.96
N CYS A 133 -19.09 11.61 9.77
CA CYS A 133 -19.47 12.52 8.68
C CYS A 133 -20.64 11.99 7.86
N ASP A 134 -21.19 12.82 6.98
CA ASP A 134 -22.13 12.37 5.95
C ASP A 134 -21.39 11.68 4.79
N GLY A 135 -22.15 11.14 3.82
CA GLY A 135 -21.59 10.52 2.62
C GLY A 135 -20.77 11.47 1.73
N SER A 136 -20.89 12.79 1.92
CA SER A 136 -20.10 13.81 1.21
C SER A 136 -18.81 14.21 1.95
N GLY A 137 -18.64 13.76 3.19
CA GLY A 137 -17.53 14.10 4.07
C GLY A 137 -17.74 15.38 4.89
N ARG A 138 -18.97 15.84 5.08
CA ARG A 138 -19.30 16.92 6.02
C ARG A 138 -19.41 16.36 7.45
N PRO A 139 -18.81 17.00 8.46
CA PRO A 139 -18.83 16.50 9.84
C PRO A 139 -20.24 16.47 10.44
N ILE A 140 -20.59 15.37 11.12
CA ILE A 140 -21.84 15.20 11.88
C ILE A 140 -21.49 15.02 13.36
N SER A 141 -22.36 15.47 14.27
CA SER A 141 -22.24 15.18 15.71
C SER A 141 -22.55 13.71 16.00
N ARG A 142 -21.79 13.06 16.88
CA ARG A 142 -22.14 11.72 17.40
C ARG A 142 -23.03 11.84 18.64
N SER A 143 -24.34 11.86 18.43
CA SER A 143 -25.32 11.79 19.53
C SER A 143 -25.16 10.54 20.40
N ALA A 144 -24.69 9.41 19.84
CA ALA A 144 -24.43 8.20 20.60
C ALA A 144 -23.36 8.36 21.71
N TRP A 145 -22.54 9.42 21.65
CA TRP A 145 -21.46 9.69 22.61
C TRP A 145 -21.75 10.85 23.55
N THR A 146 -22.92 11.48 23.45
CA THR A 146 -23.28 12.61 24.34
C THR A 146 -23.50 12.19 25.79
N THR A 147 -23.68 10.88 26.05
CA THR A 147 -23.78 10.30 27.40
C THR A 147 -22.43 10.18 28.11
N SER A 148 -21.30 10.30 27.39
CA SER A 148 -19.95 10.28 28.00
C SER A 148 -19.57 11.64 28.57
N THR A 149 -18.62 11.69 29.50
CA THR A 149 -18.07 12.97 29.98
C THR A 149 -17.37 13.73 28.84
N ASP A 150 -17.16 15.03 29.02
CA ASP A 150 -16.55 15.86 27.97
C ASP A 150 -15.10 15.43 27.72
N ASP A 151 -14.36 15.13 28.80
CA ASP A 151 -13.00 14.59 28.74
C ASP A 151 -12.95 13.22 28.06
N ASP A 152 -13.87 12.30 28.40
CA ASP A 152 -13.93 11.00 27.75
C ASP A 152 -14.25 11.13 26.26
N THR A 153 -15.12 12.07 25.89
CA THR A 153 -15.46 12.34 24.49
C THR A 153 -14.23 12.85 23.75
N LEU A 154 -13.53 13.85 24.29
CA LEU A 154 -12.30 14.40 23.71
C LEU A 154 -11.22 13.33 23.55
N ASN A 155 -10.98 12.53 24.59
CA ASN A 155 -9.99 11.47 24.60
C ASN A 155 -10.25 10.41 23.53
N ARG A 156 -11.52 10.03 23.30
CA ARG A 156 -11.88 9.07 22.23
C ARG A 156 -11.61 9.63 20.83
N PHE A 157 -11.95 10.89 20.58
CA PHE A 157 -11.67 11.55 19.30
C PHE A 157 -10.17 11.72 19.07
N ASP A 158 -9.42 12.11 20.10
CA ASP A 158 -7.97 12.26 20.01
C ASP A 158 -7.27 10.91 19.77
N HIS A 159 -7.68 9.86 20.49
CA HIS A 159 -7.15 8.51 20.28
C HIS A 159 -7.40 8.02 18.85
N ALA A 160 -8.61 8.22 18.32
CA ALA A 160 -8.93 7.87 16.93
C ALA A 160 -8.05 8.64 15.92
N TRP A 161 -7.86 9.95 16.13
CA TRP A 161 -6.98 10.75 15.29
C TRP A 161 -5.51 10.30 15.39
N ARG A 162 -4.98 10.05 16.58
CA ARG A 162 -3.60 9.59 16.79
C ARG A 162 -3.34 8.28 16.06
N ASN A 163 -4.25 7.32 16.16
CA ASN A 163 -4.12 6.04 15.45
C ASN A 163 -4.06 6.22 13.93
N LEU A 164 -4.95 7.04 13.37
CA LEU A 164 -4.95 7.35 11.93
C LEU A 164 -3.69 8.12 11.50
N TYR A 165 -3.26 9.08 12.31
CA TYR A 165 -2.07 9.88 12.04
C TYR A 165 -0.81 9.03 12.05
N LEU A 166 -0.62 8.20 13.08
CA LEU A 166 0.51 7.28 13.18
C LEU A 166 0.54 6.33 11.99
N TYR A 167 -0.61 5.73 11.67
CA TYR A 167 -0.70 4.81 10.54
C TYR A 167 -0.34 5.47 9.21
N TYR A 168 -0.86 6.67 8.91
CA TYR A 168 -0.70 7.36 7.62
C TYR A 168 0.44 8.40 7.57
N SER A 169 1.25 8.49 8.62
CA SER A 169 2.36 9.45 8.76
C SER A 169 3.38 9.36 7.63
N GLY A 170 3.66 8.15 7.13
CA GLY A 170 4.60 7.87 6.04
C GLY A 170 4.07 8.13 4.62
N SER A 171 2.95 8.84 4.48
CA SER A 171 2.37 9.14 3.17
C SER A 171 2.93 10.43 2.54
N PHE A 172 3.07 10.44 1.21
CA PHE A 172 3.61 11.59 0.48
C PHE A 172 2.63 12.77 0.37
N ASN A 173 1.32 12.52 0.46
CA ASN A 173 0.28 13.55 0.31
C ASN A 173 -0.51 13.73 1.60
N ARG A 174 -0.13 14.75 2.38
CA ARG A 174 -0.76 15.10 3.67
C ARG A 174 -2.13 15.77 3.52
N GLY A 175 -2.53 16.21 2.33
CA GLY A 175 -3.84 16.85 2.09
C GLY A 175 -5.02 15.97 2.53
N GLY A 176 -4.90 14.65 2.35
CA GLY A 176 -5.91 13.69 2.83
C GLY A 176 -6.02 13.65 4.36
N LEU A 177 -4.89 13.65 5.07
CA LEU A 177 -4.85 13.69 6.54
C LEU A 177 -5.49 14.96 7.08
N TYR A 178 -5.20 16.12 6.48
CA TYR A 178 -5.79 17.38 6.93
C TYR A 178 -7.32 17.37 6.80
N LYS A 179 -7.86 16.85 5.70
CA LYS A 179 -9.31 16.72 5.52
C LYS A 179 -9.93 15.79 6.57
N ILE A 180 -9.29 14.66 6.87
CA ILE A 180 -9.75 13.71 7.89
C ILE A 180 -9.67 14.34 9.29
N ARG A 181 -8.58 15.04 9.61
CA ARG A 181 -8.42 15.78 10.87
C ARG A 181 -9.53 16.80 11.07
N TYR A 182 -9.84 17.54 10.01
CA TYR A 182 -10.93 18.51 10.00
C TYR A 182 -12.27 17.83 10.33
N ILE A 183 -12.58 16.71 9.67
CA ILE A 183 -13.81 15.95 9.92
C ILE A 183 -13.93 15.54 11.39
N LEU A 184 -12.90 14.92 11.94
CA LEU A 184 -12.91 14.46 13.33
C LEU A 184 -13.04 15.61 14.33
N ARG A 185 -12.31 16.71 14.13
CA ARG A 185 -12.36 17.89 15.02
C ARG A 185 -13.73 18.55 15.03
N PHE A 186 -14.32 18.78 13.86
CA PHE A 186 -15.63 19.41 13.78
C PHE A 186 -16.75 18.48 14.23
N SER A 187 -16.62 17.17 13.99
CA SER A 187 -17.54 16.17 14.54
C SER A 187 -17.51 16.20 16.08
N CYS A 188 -16.32 16.27 16.68
CA CYS A 188 -16.15 16.41 18.12
C CYS A 188 -16.79 17.71 18.65
N ALA A 189 -16.47 18.87 18.06
CA ALA A 189 -17.03 20.16 18.47
C ALA A 189 -18.56 20.19 18.39
N LYS A 190 -19.15 19.66 17.30
CA LYS A 190 -20.60 19.54 17.16
C LYS A 190 -21.23 18.58 18.18
N THR A 191 -20.48 17.58 18.65
CA THR A 191 -20.96 16.63 19.67
C THR A 191 -20.99 17.30 21.03
N LEU A 192 -19.93 18.02 21.40
CA LEU A 192 -19.85 18.78 22.64
C LEU A 192 -20.89 19.91 22.68
N ALA A 193 -21.10 20.63 21.58
CA ALA A 193 -22.09 21.70 21.51
C ALA A 193 -23.56 21.23 21.55
N ARG A 194 -23.82 19.93 21.38
CA ARG A 194 -25.16 19.33 21.46
C ARG A 194 -25.50 18.75 22.83
N LYS A 195 -24.52 18.72 23.72
CA LYS A 195 -24.69 18.28 25.10
C LYS A 195 -25.17 19.46 25.93
#